data_AF-A0A2G9YMI6-F1
#
_entry.id   AF-A0A2G9YMI6-F1
#
_cell.length_a   1.000
_cell.length_b   1.000
_cell.length_c   1.000
_cell.angle_alpha   90.00
_cell.angle_beta   90.00
_cell.angle_gamma   90.00
#
_symmetry.space_group_name_H-M   'P 1'
#
loop_
_entity.id
_entity.type
_entity.pdbx_description
1 polymer ?
#
loop_
_entity_poly.entity_id
_entity_poly.type
_entity_poly.pdbx_seq_one_letter_code
_entity_poly.pdbx_strand_id
1 'polypeptide(L)'
;ITSELVTKWINECFNKDLPYQAGQIAIEAIKIKRPSKNAQLIVNLLRDPAIFIEDGLDFIARITCYALQAGRLNDLYTILPSLKHNKHIFGMLRTLTREEGYDVIIKEVFENKGIEHFVILYNNIYENIFNNLLPDGLSITDKRTNLMLRYLVHFDTSEFSRNDLTFEEVYNRYEEAYGKGNIKSLPDGIPKPRIIEVATRRAGSITQDAQTYFNSMIGSMKKALSIIDASQQKGEPLFKDPIEELIISIAQEISNLEEKMAKDGLLEQAKKNIQEDLNMLYEARSIMESLRESDVFPLGDLNISHLKAMSKIKNIGTIIRVILFTHALQNNLNWQAYFREHIEEPVSLVNIAKFIEFVDSFIKLHLLENLGQKTREKLLVYTNTKIFREELGRLSQERTQFTRRIRLVPLRGWVAEFIGYFSDECWTKTLNIMRDNPDTIALVIVDDDTNELLGSALLMPNSVKGEKVLIDRGLSPRTEVTAGLNMDDFVLKVTDYEEKIARVLGATKILVLLRNLEPGLGSNNPDIIQYYERTLKDNPSVNLDTPNTFNDHDITHGRCVVLRNFSSLQNGGLGLPGRSHSSDL
;
A
#
# COMPACT_ATOMS: atom_id res chain seq x y z
N ILE A 1 39.19 18.36 18.06
CA ILE A 1 38.24 17.27 18.37
C ILE A 1 39.04 15.98 18.57
N THR A 2 38.99 15.39 19.77
CA THR A 2 39.66 14.11 20.12
C THR A 2 38.66 12.96 20.00
N SER A 3 39.12 11.70 19.91
CA SER A 3 38.24 10.53 19.88
C SER A 3 37.35 10.43 21.11
N GLU A 4 37.88 10.72 22.30
CA GLU A 4 37.12 10.76 23.56
C GLU A 4 35.98 11.79 23.52
N LEU A 5 36.21 12.95 22.90
CA LEU A 5 35.20 14.00 22.78
C LEU A 5 34.08 13.60 21.81
N VAL A 6 34.42 12.92 20.71
CA VAL A 6 33.45 12.40 19.74
C VAL A 6 32.61 11.29 20.38
N THR A 7 33.26 10.35 21.07
CA THR A 7 32.56 9.29 21.81
C THR A 7 31.63 9.88 22.87
N LYS A 8 32.08 10.92 23.60
CA LYS A 8 31.24 11.63 24.57
C LYS A 8 30.01 12.26 23.90
N TRP A 9 30.16 12.95 22.77
CA TRP A 9 29.04 13.56 22.05
C TRP A 9 28.06 12.54 21.45
N ILE A 10 28.59 11.44 20.90
CA ILE A 10 27.77 10.30 20.44
C ILE A 10 26.94 9.78 21.62
N ASN A 11 27.56 9.52 22.76
CA ASN A 11 26.87 9.04 23.96
C ASN A 11 25.84 10.06 24.48
N GLU A 12 26.13 11.36 24.43
CA GLU A 12 25.18 12.42 24.80
C GLU A 12 23.95 12.46 23.87
N CYS A 13 24.14 12.22 22.57
CA CYS A 13 23.02 12.10 21.62
C CYS A 13 22.14 10.89 21.96
N PHE A 14 22.71 9.73 22.26
CA PHE A 14 21.93 8.55 22.65
C PHE A 14 21.22 8.71 23.99
N ASN A 15 21.84 9.35 24.99
CA ASN A 15 21.18 9.67 26.26
C ASN A 15 19.97 10.61 26.09
N LYS A 16 19.88 11.28 24.94
CA LYS A 16 18.77 12.15 24.55
C LYS A 16 17.87 11.53 23.49
N ASP A 17 18.09 10.26 23.15
CA ASP A 17 17.38 9.51 22.10
C ASP A 17 17.48 10.17 20.71
N LEU A 18 18.67 10.66 20.36
CA LEU A 18 19.00 11.34 19.10
C LEU A 18 20.03 10.53 18.26
N PRO A 19 19.72 9.28 17.87
CA PRO A 19 20.66 8.37 17.21
C PRO A 19 21.16 8.89 15.85
N TYR A 20 20.30 9.58 15.10
CA TYR A 20 20.66 10.19 13.82
C TYR A 20 21.74 11.26 13.97
N GLN A 21 21.63 12.10 15.00
CA GLN A 21 22.63 13.12 15.31
C GLN A 21 23.95 12.48 15.77
N ALA A 22 23.88 11.36 16.50
CA ALA A 22 25.07 10.58 16.85
C ALA A 22 25.79 10.07 15.59
N GLY A 23 25.02 9.55 14.62
CA GLY A 23 25.53 9.16 13.30
C GLY A 23 26.16 10.33 12.53
N GLN A 24 25.49 11.49 12.50
CA GLN A 24 26.04 12.71 11.86
C GLN A 24 27.31 13.21 12.55
N ILE A 25 27.35 13.21 13.88
CA ILE A 25 28.54 13.60 14.66
C ILE A 25 29.71 12.66 14.34
N ALA A 26 29.46 11.36 14.22
CA ALA A 26 30.46 10.42 13.75
C ALA A 26 30.97 10.82 12.34
N ILE A 27 30.06 11.02 11.39
CA ILE A 27 30.36 11.39 9.99
C ILE A 27 31.12 12.73 9.88
N GLU A 28 30.79 13.74 10.69
CA GLU A 28 31.45 15.04 10.69
C GLU A 28 32.80 15.03 11.41
N ALA A 29 32.92 14.31 12.53
CA ALA A 29 34.20 14.12 13.22
C ALA A 29 35.24 13.45 12.31
N ILE A 30 34.77 12.57 11.44
CA ILE A 30 35.50 11.88 10.38
C ILE A 30 36.09 12.84 9.32
N LYS A 31 35.43 13.97 9.02
CA LYS A 31 35.88 14.91 7.98
C LYS A 31 37.08 15.77 8.40
N ILE A 32 37.36 15.88 9.70
CA ILE A 32 38.20 16.94 10.26
C ILE A 32 39.67 16.50 10.53
N LYS A 33 40.02 15.20 10.61
CA LYS A 33 41.41 14.71 10.79
C LYS A 33 41.63 13.27 10.27
N ARG A 34 42.90 12.89 10.01
CA ARG A 34 43.34 11.49 9.74
C ARG A 34 42.70 10.55 10.77
N PRO A 35 41.71 9.73 10.39
CA PRO A 35 40.98 8.91 11.33
C PRO A 35 41.93 7.89 11.96
N SER A 36 41.69 7.53 13.23
CA SER A 36 42.28 6.29 13.76
C SER A 36 41.86 5.12 12.88
N LYS A 37 42.61 4.00 12.88
CA LYS A 37 42.26 2.81 12.08
C LYS A 37 40.79 2.38 12.29
N ASN A 38 40.29 2.48 13.52
CA ASN A 38 38.91 2.21 13.89
C ASN A 38 37.93 3.24 13.30
N ALA A 39 38.26 4.53 13.35
CA ALA A 39 37.44 5.57 12.74
C ALA A 39 37.39 5.43 11.21
N GLN A 40 38.50 5.13 10.54
CA GLN A 40 38.54 4.85 9.11
C GLN A 40 37.69 3.62 8.75
N LEU A 41 37.65 2.62 9.63
CA LEU A 41 36.80 1.44 9.48
C LEU A 41 35.32 1.82 9.46
N ILE A 42 34.88 2.61 10.44
CA ILE A 42 33.50 3.13 10.55
C ILE A 42 33.14 4.00 9.33
N VAL A 43 34.09 4.79 8.81
CA VAL A 43 33.88 5.59 7.59
C VAL A 43 33.58 4.72 6.40
N ASN A 44 34.39 3.68 6.16
CA ASN A 44 34.20 2.80 5.02
C ASN A 44 32.87 2.04 5.13
N LEU A 45 32.47 1.74 6.36
CA LEU A 45 31.21 1.14 6.75
C LEU A 45 30.01 2.04 6.43
N LEU A 46 30.02 3.26 6.96
CA LEU A 46 28.98 4.28 6.76
C LEU A 46 29.06 4.96 5.39
N ARG A 47 29.97 4.56 4.50
CA ARG A 47 30.07 5.05 3.12
C ARG A 47 29.78 3.97 2.08
N ASP A 48 29.62 2.70 2.46
CA ASP A 48 29.27 1.64 1.50
C ASP A 48 27.83 1.85 1.03
N PRO A 49 27.58 2.26 -0.23
CA PRO A 49 26.23 2.54 -0.72
C PRO A 49 25.30 1.33 -0.66
N ALA A 50 25.84 0.11 -0.62
CA ALA A 50 25.04 -1.11 -0.50
C ALA A 50 24.46 -1.31 0.91
N ILE A 51 24.89 -0.51 1.88
CA ILE A 51 24.40 -0.45 3.26
C ILE A 51 23.34 0.67 3.42
N PHE A 52 23.29 1.63 2.49
CA PHE A 52 22.27 2.67 2.41
C PHE A 52 21.01 2.15 1.72
N ILE A 53 20.24 1.35 2.45
CA ILE A 53 18.81 1.22 2.20
C ILE A 53 18.16 1.97 3.36
N GLU A 54 17.23 2.89 3.08
CA GLU A 54 16.62 3.78 4.08
C GLU A 54 16.13 3.03 5.34
N ASP A 55 15.61 1.80 5.16
CA ASP A 55 15.15 0.93 6.25
C ASP A 55 16.23 0.34 7.16
N GLY A 56 17.46 0.17 6.65
CA GLY A 56 18.56 -0.48 7.38
C GLY A 56 19.46 0.48 8.15
N LEU A 57 19.41 1.78 7.84
CA LEU A 57 20.37 2.77 8.34
C LEU A 57 20.28 2.99 9.85
N ASP A 58 19.08 3.04 10.43
CA ASP A 58 18.92 3.21 11.89
C ASP A 58 19.47 1.98 12.63
N PHE A 59 19.09 0.77 12.19
CA PHE A 59 19.60 -0.46 12.78
C PHE A 59 21.12 -0.57 12.64
N ILE A 60 21.68 -0.25 11.47
CA ILE A 60 23.12 -0.30 11.22
C ILE A 60 23.87 0.79 11.99
N ALA A 61 23.28 1.98 12.14
CA ALA A 61 23.85 3.02 12.98
C ALA A 61 23.91 2.57 14.45
N ARG A 62 22.81 1.99 14.97
CA ARG A 62 22.71 1.53 16.36
C ARG A 62 23.62 0.32 16.64
N ILE A 63 23.66 -0.68 15.75
CA ILE A 63 24.58 -1.82 15.90
C ILE A 63 26.04 -1.38 15.80
N THR A 64 26.35 -0.37 14.98
CA THR A 64 27.70 0.22 14.91
C THR A 64 28.07 0.93 16.22
N CYS A 65 27.13 1.64 16.82
CA CYS A 65 27.33 2.33 18.10
C CYS A 65 27.52 1.34 19.25
N TYR A 66 26.74 0.27 19.30
CA TYR A 66 26.95 -0.80 20.27
C TYR A 66 28.34 -1.44 20.09
N ALA A 67 28.74 -1.75 18.85
CA ALA A 67 30.07 -2.29 18.57
C ALA A 67 31.18 -1.36 19.06
N LEU A 68 30.99 -0.05 18.94
CA LEU A 68 31.92 0.95 19.46
C LEU A 68 31.99 0.94 20.98
N GLN A 69 30.84 0.99 21.65
CA GLN A 69 30.76 1.06 23.11
C GLN A 69 31.28 -0.23 23.77
N ALA A 70 31.00 -1.38 23.16
CA ALA A 70 31.42 -2.68 23.67
C ALA A 70 32.85 -3.07 23.24
N GLY A 71 33.54 -2.26 22.43
CA GLY A 71 34.87 -2.58 21.91
C GLY A 71 34.88 -3.72 20.88
N ARG A 72 33.75 -3.95 20.19
CA ARG A 72 33.46 -5.06 19.28
C ARG A 72 33.42 -4.66 17.80
N LEU A 73 34.09 -3.58 17.40
CA LEU A 73 34.16 -3.13 16.00
C LEU A 73 34.66 -4.20 15.02
N ASN A 74 35.56 -5.08 15.45
CA ASN A 74 36.05 -6.18 14.61
C ASN A 74 34.96 -7.24 14.35
N ASP A 75 34.08 -7.48 15.33
CA ASP A 75 32.97 -8.42 15.18
C ASP A 75 31.94 -7.87 14.20
N LEU A 76 31.69 -6.55 14.26
CA LEU A 76 30.84 -5.86 13.30
C LEU A 76 31.34 -6.06 11.86
N TYR A 77 32.65 -5.94 11.64
CA TYR A 77 33.26 -6.20 10.33
C TYR A 77 33.06 -7.63 9.84
N THR A 78 33.02 -8.59 10.77
CA THR A 78 32.77 -10.00 10.47
C THR A 78 31.31 -10.25 10.07
N ILE A 79 30.34 -9.60 10.73
CA ILE A 79 28.91 -9.81 10.45
C ILE A 79 28.37 -8.98 9.28
N LEU A 80 29.03 -7.89 8.91
CA LEU A 80 28.57 -6.97 7.87
C LEU A 80 28.40 -7.57 6.47
N PRO A 81 29.34 -8.42 5.99
CA PRO A 81 29.10 -9.17 4.77
C PRO A 81 27.80 -9.96 4.86
N SER A 82 27.55 -10.68 5.95
CA SER A 82 26.32 -11.45 6.14
C SER A 82 25.07 -10.56 6.19
N LEU A 83 25.13 -9.41 6.88
CA LEU A 83 24.07 -8.39 6.87
C LEU A 83 23.76 -7.90 5.45
N LYS A 84 24.80 -7.60 4.67
CA LYS A 84 24.70 -7.11 3.30
C LYS A 84 24.11 -8.16 2.35
N HIS A 85 24.52 -9.43 2.50
CA HIS A 85 23.98 -10.53 1.70
C HIS A 85 22.54 -10.87 2.10
N ASN A 86 22.16 -10.64 3.36
CA ASN A 86 20.83 -10.94 3.89
C ASN A 86 20.00 -9.68 4.16
N LYS A 87 20.16 -8.63 3.35
CA LYS A 87 19.46 -7.35 3.54
C LYS A 87 17.93 -7.45 3.67
N HIS A 88 17.34 -8.52 3.14
CA HIS A 88 15.91 -8.80 3.25
C HIS A 88 15.45 -9.02 4.70
N ILE A 89 16.33 -9.39 5.62
CA ILE A 89 15.97 -9.61 7.04
C ILE A 89 15.91 -8.31 7.85
N PHE A 90 16.27 -7.16 7.30
CA PHE A 90 16.34 -5.91 8.08
C PHE A 90 14.98 -5.46 8.61
N GLY A 91 13.92 -5.54 7.79
CA GLY A 91 12.58 -5.20 8.26
C GLY A 91 12.13 -6.11 9.41
N MET A 92 12.48 -7.40 9.35
CA MET A 92 12.26 -8.33 10.45
C MET A 92 13.05 -7.93 11.72
N LEU A 93 14.35 -7.64 11.58
CA LEU A 93 15.16 -7.22 12.73
C LEU A 93 14.60 -5.95 13.37
N ARG A 94 14.11 -5.00 12.58
CA ARG A 94 13.41 -3.79 13.05
C ARG A 94 12.16 -4.14 13.86
N THR A 95 11.32 -5.05 13.35
CA THR A 95 10.13 -5.54 14.06
C THR A 95 10.49 -6.18 15.38
N LEU A 96 11.43 -7.13 15.38
CA LEU A 96 11.90 -7.79 16.62
C LEU A 96 12.46 -6.79 17.62
N THR A 97 13.20 -5.81 17.12
CA THR A 97 13.81 -4.76 17.93
C THR A 97 12.79 -3.83 18.58
N ARG A 98 11.69 -3.51 17.89
CA ARG A 98 10.59 -2.72 18.45
C ARG A 98 9.91 -3.47 19.61
N GLU A 99 9.79 -4.78 19.51
CA GLU A 99 9.02 -5.62 20.44
C GLU A 99 9.84 -6.24 21.58
N GLU A 100 11.15 -6.41 21.38
CA GLU A 100 12.08 -6.99 22.38
C GLU A 100 13.12 -5.97 22.89
N GLY A 101 13.27 -4.83 22.22
CA GLY A 101 14.26 -3.80 22.52
C GLY A 101 15.56 -3.97 21.73
N TYR A 102 16.14 -2.83 21.34
CA TYR A 102 17.39 -2.77 20.56
C TYR A 102 18.53 -3.52 21.25
N ASP A 103 18.70 -3.34 22.56
CA ASP A 103 19.82 -3.95 23.30
C ASP A 103 19.76 -5.47 23.28
N VAL A 104 18.56 -6.07 23.31
CA VAL A 104 18.37 -7.52 23.28
C VAL A 104 18.80 -8.07 21.92
N ILE A 105 18.24 -7.51 20.84
CA ILE A 105 18.51 -7.98 19.48
C ILE A 105 19.97 -7.72 19.09
N ILE A 106 20.50 -6.52 19.39
CA ILE A 106 21.89 -6.18 19.09
C ILE A 106 22.85 -7.11 19.83
N LYS A 107 22.63 -7.34 21.14
CA LYS A 107 23.46 -8.26 21.92
C LYS A 107 23.46 -9.66 21.32
N GLU A 108 22.31 -10.16 20.89
CA GLU A 108 22.19 -11.47 20.27
C GLU A 108 22.92 -11.58 18.94
N VAL A 109 22.80 -10.56 18.08
CA VAL A 109 23.54 -10.46 16.80
C VAL A 109 25.05 -10.50 17.02
N PHE A 110 25.53 -10.06 18.19
CA PHE A 110 26.95 -10.10 18.52
C PHE A 110 27.37 -11.35 19.33
N GLU A 111 26.51 -11.94 20.17
CA GLU A 111 26.92 -12.97 21.15
C GLU A 111 26.44 -14.39 20.83
N ASN A 112 25.25 -14.58 20.24
CA ASN A 112 24.58 -15.89 20.17
C ASN A 112 24.47 -16.41 18.73
N LYS A 113 25.51 -17.12 18.24
CA LYS A 113 25.62 -17.59 16.83
C LYS A 113 25.53 -16.47 15.77
N GLY A 114 25.45 -15.22 16.22
CA GLY A 114 25.40 -14.03 15.39
C GLY A 114 24.14 -13.91 14.53
N ILE A 115 24.23 -13.08 13.49
CA ILE A 115 23.15 -12.87 12.52
C ILE A 115 22.67 -14.14 11.82
N GLU A 116 23.54 -15.16 11.73
CA GLU A 116 23.21 -16.45 11.12
C GLU A 116 22.02 -17.11 11.82
N HIS A 117 21.85 -16.92 13.14
CA HIS A 117 20.68 -17.43 13.84
C HIS A 117 19.36 -16.87 13.28
N PHE A 118 19.30 -15.55 13.08
CA PHE A 118 18.12 -14.87 12.52
C PHE A 118 17.90 -15.22 11.05
N VAL A 119 18.96 -15.36 10.27
CA VAL A 119 18.88 -15.81 8.87
C VAL A 119 18.35 -17.24 8.79
N ILE A 120 18.83 -18.14 9.64
CA ILE A 120 18.35 -19.53 9.72
C ILE A 120 16.88 -19.55 10.12
N LEU A 121 16.48 -18.76 11.13
CA LEU A 121 15.09 -18.68 11.56
C LEU A 121 14.19 -18.14 10.44
N TYR A 122 14.64 -17.08 9.75
CA TYR A 122 13.93 -16.50 8.60
C TYR A 122 13.77 -17.50 7.48
N ASN A 123 14.86 -18.15 7.04
CA ASN A 123 14.80 -19.14 5.99
C ASN A 123 13.94 -20.34 6.38
N ASN A 124 14.05 -20.82 7.62
CA ASN A 124 13.22 -21.91 8.12
C ASN A 124 11.73 -21.54 8.11
N ILE A 125 11.37 -20.35 8.58
CA ILE A 125 9.98 -19.88 8.50
C ILE A 125 9.56 -19.77 7.04
N TYR A 126 10.36 -19.12 6.22
CA TYR A 126 10.08 -18.85 4.81
C TYR A 126 9.88 -20.12 3.98
N GLU A 127 10.76 -21.11 4.11
CA GLU A 127 10.63 -22.40 3.41
C GLU A 127 9.34 -23.13 3.76
N ASN A 128 8.76 -22.83 4.93
CA ASN A 128 7.58 -23.48 5.46
C ASN A 128 6.30 -22.64 5.36
N ILE A 129 6.34 -21.36 4.97
CA ILE A 129 5.11 -20.55 4.83
C ILE A 129 4.19 -21.09 3.73
N PHE A 130 4.74 -21.76 2.73
CA PHE A 130 3.95 -22.34 1.63
C PHE A 130 3.40 -23.74 1.94
N ASN A 131 3.68 -24.29 3.13
CA ASN A 131 3.05 -25.52 3.59
C ASN A 131 1.59 -25.26 4.01
N ASN A 132 0.80 -26.33 4.08
CA ASN A 132 -0.57 -26.21 4.55
C ASN A 132 -0.63 -25.76 6.01
N LEU A 133 0.22 -26.33 6.86
CA LEU A 133 0.40 -25.97 8.27
C LEU A 133 1.86 -25.64 8.55
N LEU A 134 2.09 -24.91 9.64
CA LEU A 134 3.44 -24.78 10.20
C LEU A 134 3.94 -26.15 10.68
N PRO A 135 5.20 -26.52 10.37
CA PRO A 135 5.78 -27.78 10.81
C PRO A 135 6.09 -27.78 12.32
N ASP A 136 6.31 -28.98 12.86
CA ASP A 136 6.82 -29.15 14.22
C ASP A 136 8.10 -28.31 14.43
N GLY A 137 8.10 -27.47 15.47
CA GLY A 137 9.19 -26.55 15.79
C GLY A 137 8.98 -25.10 15.36
N LEU A 138 7.95 -24.81 14.55
CA LEU A 138 7.45 -23.45 14.32
C LEU A 138 6.07 -23.32 14.97
N SER A 139 5.96 -22.46 15.97
CA SER A 139 4.69 -22.23 16.66
C SER A 139 4.35 -20.75 16.67
N ILE A 140 3.09 -20.41 16.38
CA ILE A 140 2.59 -19.05 16.59
C ILE A 140 2.58 -18.62 18.07
N THR A 141 2.77 -19.56 19.00
CA THR A 141 2.94 -19.26 20.43
C THR A 141 4.37 -18.87 20.80
N ASP A 142 5.35 -19.20 19.95
CA ASP A 142 6.70 -18.66 20.08
C ASP A 142 6.70 -17.20 19.60
N LYS A 143 7.09 -16.29 20.49
CA LYS A 143 7.01 -14.84 20.25
C LYS A 143 7.71 -14.43 18.96
N ARG A 144 8.91 -14.95 18.68
CA ARG A 144 9.70 -14.55 17.52
C ARG A 144 9.13 -15.12 16.24
N THR A 145 8.76 -16.39 16.25
CA THR A 145 8.07 -17.03 15.12
C THR A 145 6.80 -16.27 14.77
N ASN A 146 5.99 -15.91 15.77
CA ASN A 146 4.78 -15.11 15.60
C ASN A 146 5.06 -13.75 14.95
N LEU A 147 6.00 -12.97 15.51
CA LEU A 147 6.37 -11.65 14.97
C LEU A 147 6.88 -11.74 13.53
N MET A 148 7.63 -12.80 13.21
CA MET A 148 8.15 -13.03 11.87
C MET A 148 7.06 -13.40 10.87
N LEU A 149 6.12 -14.25 11.27
CA LEU A 149 4.98 -14.59 10.41
C LEU A 149 4.12 -13.36 10.16
N ARG A 150 3.81 -12.58 11.20
CA ARG A 150 3.08 -11.30 11.09
C ARG A 150 3.77 -10.32 10.14
N TYR A 151 5.09 -10.19 10.25
CA TYR A 151 5.89 -9.37 9.34
C TYR A 151 5.80 -9.87 7.90
N LEU A 152 5.99 -11.17 7.66
CA LEU A 152 5.99 -11.76 6.32
C LEU A 152 4.64 -11.60 5.60
N VAL A 153 3.53 -11.76 6.32
CA VAL A 153 2.19 -11.58 5.74
C VAL A 153 1.68 -10.14 5.84
N HIS A 154 2.52 -9.20 6.31
CA HIS A 154 2.16 -7.78 6.50
C HIS A 154 0.92 -7.57 7.37
N PHE A 155 0.70 -8.44 8.37
CA PHE A 155 -0.50 -8.42 9.21
C PHE A 155 -0.71 -7.06 9.89
N ASP A 156 0.37 -6.54 10.48
CA ASP A 156 0.34 -5.29 11.24
C ASP A 156 0.45 -4.05 10.35
N THR A 157 1.02 -4.20 9.15
CA THR A 157 1.41 -3.07 8.30
C THR A 157 0.45 -2.85 7.14
N SER A 158 -0.48 -3.77 6.86
CA SER A 158 -1.40 -3.62 5.73
C SER A 158 -2.28 -2.38 5.88
N GLU A 159 -2.43 -1.60 4.81
CA GLU A 159 -3.22 -0.36 4.79
C GLU A 159 -4.71 -0.58 5.07
N PHE A 160 -5.17 -1.83 4.89
CA PHE A 160 -6.54 -2.28 5.12
C PHE A 160 -6.68 -3.14 6.39
N SER A 161 -5.63 -3.27 7.21
CA SER A 161 -5.70 -3.99 8.48
C SER A 161 -6.76 -3.37 9.40
N ARG A 162 -7.54 -4.21 10.08
CA ARG A 162 -8.56 -3.79 11.05
C ARG A 162 -8.19 -4.32 12.43
N ASN A 163 -8.44 -3.51 13.46
CA ASN A 163 -8.02 -3.78 14.85
C ASN A 163 -8.88 -4.82 15.58
N ASP A 164 -9.84 -5.47 14.91
CA ASP A 164 -10.82 -6.36 15.52
C ASP A 164 -10.38 -7.83 15.57
N LEU A 165 -9.27 -8.18 14.92
CA LEU A 165 -8.75 -9.54 14.86
C LEU A 165 -7.25 -9.58 15.12
N THR A 166 -6.83 -10.60 15.87
CA THR A 166 -5.40 -10.92 16.07
C THR A 166 -4.91 -11.92 15.02
N PHE A 167 -3.60 -11.92 14.77
CA PHE A 167 -2.97 -12.85 13.84
C PHE A 167 -3.23 -14.31 14.24
N GLU A 168 -3.14 -14.57 15.54
CA GLU A 168 -3.35 -15.88 16.16
C GLU A 168 -4.79 -16.36 15.98
N GLU A 169 -5.78 -15.48 16.10
CA GLU A 169 -7.18 -15.84 15.87
C GLU A 169 -7.42 -16.28 14.42
N VAL A 170 -6.85 -15.58 13.45
CA VAL A 170 -6.97 -15.95 12.03
C VAL A 170 -6.29 -17.29 11.77
N TYR A 171 -5.06 -17.47 12.25
CA TYR A 171 -4.31 -18.73 12.07
C TYR A 171 -4.99 -19.92 12.77
N ASN A 172 -5.40 -19.77 14.03
CA ASN A 172 -6.03 -20.86 14.79
C ASN A 172 -7.34 -21.33 14.17
N ARG A 173 -8.14 -20.42 13.60
CA ARG A 173 -9.36 -20.79 12.86
C ARG A 173 -9.05 -21.61 11.62
N TYR A 174 -7.99 -21.23 10.89
CA TYR A 174 -7.52 -22.02 9.75
C TYR A 174 -7.06 -23.41 10.18
N GLU A 175 -6.19 -23.49 11.18
CA GLU A 175 -5.61 -24.74 11.67
C GLU A 175 -6.71 -25.69 12.16
N GLU A 176 -7.69 -25.20 12.92
CA GLU A 176 -8.84 -25.98 13.37
C GLU A 176 -9.67 -26.50 12.19
N ALA A 177 -9.97 -25.64 11.20
CA ALA A 177 -10.73 -26.03 10.02
C ALA A 177 -9.98 -27.06 9.16
N TYR A 178 -8.67 -26.88 8.99
CA TYR A 178 -7.81 -27.82 8.28
C TYR A 178 -7.73 -29.17 9.00
N GLY A 179 -7.52 -29.19 10.32
CA GLY A 179 -7.47 -30.40 11.14
C GLY A 179 -8.78 -31.20 11.15
N LYS A 180 -9.92 -30.52 10.96
CA LYS A 180 -11.24 -31.14 10.77
C LYS A 180 -11.51 -31.62 9.34
N GLY A 181 -10.60 -31.39 8.40
CA GLY A 181 -10.79 -31.75 6.99
C GLY A 181 -11.76 -30.83 6.24
N ASN A 182 -12.08 -29.64 6.78
CA ASN A 182 -13.00 -28.69 6.15
C ASN A 182 -12.31 -27.85 5.05
N ILE A 183 -10.98 -27.94 4.93
CA ILE A 183 -10.19 -27.26 3.90
C ILE A 183 -9.66 -28.32 2.95
N LYS A 184 -10.11 -28.28 1.69
CA LYS A 184 -9.59 -29.16 0.63
C LYS A 184 -8.12 -28.84 0.33
N SER A 185 -7.34 -29.87 0.00
CA SER A 185 -5.98 -29.71 -0.53
C SER A 185 -5.99 -29.00 -1.88
N LEU A 186 -4.82 -28.51 -2.30
CA LEU A 186 -4.63 -28.03 -3.66
C LEU A 186 -4.97 -29.16 -4.66
N PRO A 187 -5.77 -28.91 -5.72
CA PRO A 187 -6.13 -29.94 -6.69
C PRO A 187 -4.91 -30.58 -7.36
N ASP A 188 -5.02 -31.87 -7.68
CA ASP A 188 -3.98 -32.58 -8.41
C ASP A 188 -3.74 -31.97 -9.80
N GLY A 189 -2.47 -31.96 -10.23
CA GLY A 189 -2.08 -31.46 -11.54
C GLY A 189 -1.93 -29.94 -11.64
N ILE A 190 -2.24 -29.18 -10.58
CA ILE A 190 -1.94 -27.74 -10.53
C ILE A 190 -0.44 -27.53 -10.79
N PRO A 191 -0.06 -26.59 -11.69
CA PRO A 191 1.34 -26.37 -12.02
C PRO A 191 2.15 -26.02 -10.77
N LYS A 192 3.39 -26.54 -10.72
CA LYS A 192 4.36 -26.16 -9.69
C LYS A 192 4.69 -24.66 -9.75
N PRO A 193 5.24 -24.09 -8.66
CA PRO A 193 5.71 -22.71 -8.65
C PRO A 193 6.58 -22.38 -9.87
N ARG A 194 6.41 -21.19 -10.43
CA ARG A 194 7.12 -20.76 -11.64
C ARG A 194 7.73 -19.38 -11.45
N ILE A 195 8.99 -19.25 -11.86
CA ILE A 195 9.65 -17.95 -11.99
C ILE A 195 9.32 -17.37 -13.37
N ILE A 196 8.87 -16.12 -13.38
CA ILE A 196 8.70 -15.28 -14.56
C ILE A 196 9.66 -14.09 -14.45
N GLU A 197 10.27 -13.71 -15.56
CA GLU A 197 11.08 -12.50 -15.65
C GLU A 197 10.20 -11.40 -16.22
N VAL A 198 9.99 -10.32 -15.48
CA VAL A 198 9.08 -9.24 -15.88
C VAL A 198 9.89 -7.99 -16.20
N ALA A 199 9.68 -7.40 -17.38
CA ALA A 199 10.35 -6.17 -17.76
C ALA A 199 10.02 -5.05 -16.76
N THR A 200 11.01 -4.24 -16.41
CA THR A 200 10.79 -3.04 -15.57
C THR A 200 10.54 -1.81 -16.44
N ARG A 201 9.89 -0.79 -15.87
CA ARG A 201 9.64 0.48 -16.55
C ARG A 201 10.67 1.55 -16.16
N ARG A 202 10.95 2.48 -17.08
CA ARG A 202 11.92 3.54 -16.82
C ARG A 202 11.32 4.56 -15.85
N ALA A 203 12.13 5.04 -14.90
CA ALA A 203 11.81 6.25 -14.17
C ALA A 203 11.96 7.46 -15.11
N GLY A 204 10.94 7.71 -15.93
CA GLY A 204 10.86 8.95 -16.71
C GLY A 204 10.62 10.14 -15.78
N SER A 205 10.90 11.35 -16.26
CA SER A 205 10.62 12.57 -15.49
C SER A 205 9.11 12.79 -15.40
N ILE A 206 8.60 13.00 -14.19
CA ILE A 206 7.22 13.39 -13.92
C ILE A 206 7.00 14.81 -14.42
N THR A 207 5.86 15.11 -15.06
CA THR A 207 5.58 16.44 -15.61
C THR A 207 5.47 17.53 -14.54
N GLN A 208 5.83 18.77 -14.88
CA GLN A 208 5.82 19.90 -13.93
C GLN A 208 4.45 20.12 -13.28
N ASP A 209 3.37 19.91 -14.01
CA ASP A 209 2.00 20.04 -13.49
C ASP A 209 1.71 18.97 -12.43
N ALA A 210 2.10 17.71 -12.69
CA ALA A 210 1.96 16.63 -11.73
C ALA A 210 2.84 16.84 -10.50
N GLN A 211 4.07 17.34 -10.66
CA GLN A 211 4.93 17.70 -9.53
C GLN A 211 4.32 18.82 -8.69
N THR A 212 3.79 19.87 -9.34
CA THR A 212 3.16 21.01 -8.66
C THR A 212 1.92 20.56 -7.88
N TYR A 213 1.09 19.71 -8.49
CA TYR A 213 -0.09 19.15 -7.83
C TYR A 213 0.29 18.20 -6.68
N PHE A 214 1.29 17.35 -6.86
CA PHE A 214 1.83 16.47 -5.81
C PHE A 214 2.32 17.27 -4.60
N ASN A 215 3.10 18.33 -4.82
CA ASN A 215 3.58 19.18 -3.73
C ASN A 215 2.41 19.85 -2.99
N SER A 216 1.34 20.22 -3.69
CA SER A 216 0.11 20.70 -3.05
C SER A 216 -0.59 19.61 -2.22
N MET A 217 -0.64 18.36 -2.70
CA MET A 217 -1.22 17.23 -1.96
C MET A 217 -0.39 16.91 -0.70
N ILE A 218 0.93 16.85 -0.82
CA ILE A 218 1.86 16.65 0.30
C ILE A 218 1.75 17.79 1.32
N GLY A 219 1.62 19.04 0.89
CA GLY A 219 1.40 20.17 1.80
C GLY A 219 0.16 19.99 2.68
N SER A 220 -0.96 19.55 2.09
CA SER A 220 -2.16 19.23 2.86
C SER A 220 -1.99 17.99 3.74
N MET A 221 -1.25 16.97 3.28
CA MET A 221 -0.93 15.78 4.05
C MET A 221 -0.11 16.10 5.31
N LYS A 222 0.93 16.94 5.18
CA LYS A 222 1.77 17.39 6.30
C LYS A 222 0.93 18.11 7.35
N LYS A 223 0.04 19.00 6.90
CA LYS A 223 -0.87 19.72 7.80
C LYS A 223 -1.85 18.77 8.49
N ALA A 224 -2.39 17.77 7.79
CA ALA A 224 -3.28 16.77 8.38
C ALA A 224 -2.59 15.93 9.47
N LEU A 225 -1.37 15.45 9.22
CA LEU A 225 -0.58 14.72 10.23
C LEU A 225 -0.25 15.60 11.43
N SER A 226 0.13 16.86 11.21
CA SER A 226 0.41 17.81 12.29
C SER A 226 -0.82 18.09 13.16
N ILE A 227 -2.02 18.12 12.57
CA ILE A 227 -3.28 18.27 13.30
C ILE A 227 -3.54 17.05 14.19
N ILE A 228 -3.32 15.84 13.66
CA ILE A 228 -3.44 14.59 14.43
C ILE A 228 -2.47 14.59 15.61
N ASP A 229 -1.21 14.96 15.37
CA ASP A 229 -0.18 15.04 16.42
C ASP A 229 -0.57 16.04 17.52
N ALA A 230 -1.04 17.23 17.13
CA ALA A 230 -1.47 18.25 18.08
C ALA A 230 -2.67 17.80 18.92
N SER A 231 -3.67 17.18 18.28
CA SER A 231 -4.85 16.63 18.96
C SER A 231 -4.46 15.56 19.97
N GLN A 232 -3.60 14.61 19.59
CA GLN A 232 -3.11 13.54 20.48
C GLN A 232 -2.29 14.07 21.66
N GLN A 233 -1.46 15.11 21.44
CA GLN A 233 -0.59 15.65 22.48
C GLN A 233 -1.31 16.58 23.45
N LYS A 234 -2.24 17.41 22.96
CA LYS A 234 -2.90 18.47 23.74
C LYS A 234 -4.32 18.12 24.18
N GLY A 235 -4.91 17.06 23.63
CA GLY A 235 -6.33 16.75 23.82
C GLY A 235 -7.27 17.78 23.18
N GLU A 236 -6.81 18.45 22.13
CA GLU A 236 -7.63 19.42 21.37
C GLU A 236 -8.54 18.68 20.35
N PRO A 237 -9.75 19.20 20.08
CA PRO A 237 -10.64 18.61 19.07
C PRO A 237 -9.94 18.54 17.71
N LEU A 238 -10.05 17.39 17.05
CA LEU A 238 -9.27 17.03 15.89
C LEU A 238 -9.45 18.00 14.72
N PHE A 239 -10.65 18.52 14.53
CA PHE A 239 -10.98 19.38 13.39
C PHE A 239 -11.01 20.87 13.73
N LYS A 240 -10.65 21.27 14.96
CA LYS A 240 -10.77 22.66 15.42
C LYS A 240 -10.11 23.67 14.49
N ASP A 241 -8.81 23.53 14.26
CA ASP A 241 -8.03 24.46 13.42
C ASP A 241 -8.54 24.54 11.97
N PRO A 242 -8.75 23.42 11.24
CA PRO A 242 -9.25 23.51 9.88
C PRO A 242 -10.72 24.00 9.80
N ILE A 243 -11.55 23.74 10.82
CA ILE A 243 -12.91 24.31 10.91
C ILE A 243 -12.83 25.83 11.10
N GLU A 244 -11.95 26.33 11.97
CA GLU A 244 -11.77 27.78 12.18
C GLU A 244 -11.32 28.48 10.89
N GLU A 245 -10.35 27.90 10.18
CA GLU A 245 -9.91 28.41 8.88
C GLU A 245 -11.05 28.43 7.85
N LEU A 246 -11.90 27.41 7.87
CA LEU A 246 -13.07 27.30 7.00
C LEU A 246 -14.13 28.38 7.33
N ILE A 247 -14.45 28.57 8.62
CA ILE A 247 -15.38 29.61 9.09
C ILE A 247 -14.91 31.00 8.67
N ILE A 248 -13.62 31.30 8.86
CA ILE A 248 -13.02 32.58 8.45
C ILE A 248 -13.15 32.78 6.94
N SER A 249 -12.84 31.74 6.16
CA SER A 249 -12.91 31.81 4.70
C SER A 249 -14.35 31.98 4.19
N ILE A 250 -15.32 31.32 4.82
CA ILE A 250 -16.75 31.49 4.52
C ILE A 250 -17.21 32.92 4.87
N ALA A 251 -16.84 33.42 6.06
CA ALA A 251 -17.21 34.77 6.49
C ALA A 251 -16.67 35.85 5.54
N GLN A 252 -15.43 35.71 5.06
CA GLN A 252 -14.85 36.61 4.07
C GLN A 252 -15.63 36.60 2.74
N GLU A 253 -16.02 35.43 2.24
CA GLU A 253 -16.79 35.36 0.99
C GLU A 253 -18.22 35.86 1.14
N ILE A 254 -18.85 35.67 2.30
CA ILE A 254 -20.13 36.29 2.64
C ILE A 254 -20.02 37.81 2.51
N SER A 255 -19.03 38.44 3.15
CA SER A 255 -18.80 39.88 3.05
C SER A 255 -18.57 40.33 1.60
N ASN A 256 -17.78 39.58 0.82
CA ASN A 256 -17.55 39.89 -0.60
C ASN A 256 -18.85 39.83 -1.43
N LEU A 257 -19.74 38.87 -1.16
CA LEU A 257 -21.00 38.71 -1.87
C LEU A 257 -22.02 39.77 -1.48
N GLU A 258 -22.07 40.17 -0.21
CA GLU A 258 -22.89 41.29 0.27
C GLU A 258 -22.47 42.62 -0.37
N GLU A 259 -21.16 42.89 -0.41
CA GLU A 259 -20.62 44.07 -1.11
C GLU A 259 -20.95 44.06 -2.61
N LYS A 260 -20.86 42.89 -3.26
CA LYS A 260 -21.28 42.75 -4.66
C LYS A 260 -22.77 43.05 -4.80
N MET A 261 -23.62 42.48 -3.95
CA MET A 261 -25.07 42.65 -4.00
C MET A 261 -25.52 44.10 -3.80
N ALA A 262 -24.75 44.87 -3.03
CA ALA A 262 -24.99 46.29 -2.79
C ALA A 262 -24.61 47.21 -3.98
N LYS A 263 -23.95 46.70 -5.03
CA LYS A 263 -23.57 47.51 -6.20
C LYS A 263 -24.77 47.75 -7.13
N ASP A 264 -24.96 49.01 -7.50
CA ASP A 264 -25.95 49.42 -8.50
C ASP A 264 -25.64 48.79 -9.87
N GLY A 265 -26.70 48.44 -10.62
CA GLY A 265 -26.59 47.92 -11.98
C GLY A 265 -26.52 46.39 -12.12
N LEU A 266 -26.64 45.62 -11.03
CA LEU A 266 -26.79 44.17 -11.09
C LEU A 266 -28.15 43.75 -11.64
N LEU A 267 -28.13 42.81 -12.59
CA LEU A 267 -29.34 42.17 -13.11
C LEU A 267 -30.06 41.39 -11.99
N GLU A 268 -31.40 41.39 -11.99
CA GLU A 268 -32.21 40.71 -10.97
C GLU A 268 -31.88 39.21 -10.82
N GLN A 269 -31.60 38.53 -11.94
CA GLN A 269 -31.19 37.13 -11.89
C GLN A 269 -29.84 36.94 -11.17
N ALA A 270 -28.90 37.87 -11.34
CA ALA A 270 -27.61 37.81 -10.65
C ALA A 270 -27.77 38.04 -9.15
N LYS A 271 -28.64 38.98 -8.74
CA LYS A 271 -28.99 39.20 -7.33
C LYS A 271 -29.60 37.95 -6.70
N LYS A 272 -30.53 37.29 -7.40
CA LYS A 272 -31.13 36.03 -6.95
C LYS A 272 -30.07 34.95 -6.73
N ASN A 273 -29.16 34.75 -7.68
CA ASN A 273 -28.10 33.76 -7.56
C ASN A 273 -27.15 34.07 -6.38
N ILE A 274 -26.79 35.35 -6.18
CA ILE A 274 -25.97 35.78 -5.03
C ILE A 274 -26.70 35.53 -3.71
N GLN A 275 -27.99 35.83 -3.63
CA GLN A 275 -28.79 35.59 -2.43
C GLN A 275 -28.88 34.10 -2.10
N GLU A 276 -29.02 33.24 -3.11
CA GLU A 276 -29.00 31.78 -2.93
C GLU A 276 -27.63 31.32 -2.38
N ASP A 277 -26.52 31.82 -2.93
CA ASP A 277 -25.18 31.51 -2.41
C ASP A 277 -25.01 31.99 -0.96
N LEU A 278 -25.44 33.21 -0.64
CA LEU A 278 -25.36 33.78 0.71
C LEU A 278 -26.10 32.91 1.72
N ASN A 279 -27.34 32.49 1.41
CA ASN A 279 -28.11 31.62 2.28
C ASN A 279 -27.36 30.30 2.55
N MET A 280 -26.82 29.68 1.50
CA MET A 280 -26.06 28.43 1.63
C MET A 280 -24.75 28.60 2.42
N LEU A 281 -24.06 29.74 2.28
CA LEU A 281 -22.85 30.03 3.03
C LEU A 281 -23.12 30.34 4.51
N TYR A 282 -24.20 31.07 4.82
CA TYR A 282 -24.64 31.29 6.20
C TYR A 282 -24.99 29.97 6.89
N GLU A 283 -25.73 29.09 6.23
CA GLU A 283 -26.06 27.74 6.73
C GLU A 283 -24.79 26.90 6.92
N ALA A 284 -23.90 26.85 5.92
CA ALA A 284 -22.64 26.11 6.02
C ALA A 284 -21.77 26.61 7.19
N ARG A 285 -21.67 27.94 7.37
CA ARG A 285 -20.93 28.53 8.49
C ARG A 285 -21.52 28.13 9.84
N SER A 286 -22.84 28.18 9.98
CA SER A 286 -23.53 27.78 11.21
C SER A 286 -23.27 26.30 11.56
N ILE A 287 -23.28 25.41 10.55
CA ILE A 287 -22.91 24.00 10.73
C ILE A 287 -21.45 23.87 11.19
N MET A 288 -20.52 24.59 10.56
CA MET A 288 -19.11 24.54 10.98
C MET A 288 -18.90 25.08 12.40
N GLU A 289 -19.60 26.15 12.78
CA GLU A 289 -19.55 26.72 14.13
C GLU A 289 -20.04 25.74 15.20
N SER A 290 -21.08 24.94 14.91
CA SER A 290 -21.59 23.94 15.86
C SER A 290 -20.67 22.73 16.02
N LEU A 291 -19.83 22.44 15.02
CA LEU A 291 -18.89 21.31 15.00
C LEU A 291 -17.48 21.67 15.47
N ARG A 292 -17.21 22.95 15.78
CA ARG A 292 -15.86 23.45 16.13
C ARG A 292 -15.19 22.70 17.28
N GLU A 293 -15.97 22.27 18.27
CA GLU A 293 -15.48 21.55 19.45
C GLU A 293 -15.78 20.05 19.38
N SER A 294 -16.01 19.52 18.18
CA SER A 294 -16.37 18.11 17.92
C SER A 294 -15.27 17.39 17.13
N ASP A 295 -15.14 16.08 17.37
CA ASP A 295 -14.29 15.16 16.58
C ASP A 295 -15.07 14.48 15.45
N VAL A 296 -16.32 14.86 15.23
CA VAL A 296 -17.12 14.34 14.11
C VAL A 296 -16.62 14.93 12.80
N PHE A 297 -16.61 14.11 11.74
CA PHE A 297 -16.21 14.53 10.40
C PHE A 297 -17.06 15.70 9.88
N PRO A 298 -16.50 16.92 9.75
CA PRO A 298 -17.34 18.10 9.61
C PRO A 298 -17.96 18.27 8.23
N LEU A 299 -17.37 17.66 7.19
CA LEU A 299 -17.92 17.73 5.84
C LEU A 299 -19.10 16.77 5.63
N GLY A 300 -19.36 15.85 6.58
CA GLY A 300 -20.47 14.91 6.51
C GLY A 300 -21.84 15.58 6.59
N ASP A 301 -21.93 16.71 7.31
CA ASP A 301 -23.17 17.47 7.51
C ASP A 301 -23.46 18.49 6.40
N LEU A 302 -22.55 18.61 5.41
CA LEU A 302 -22.72 19.51 4.28
C LEU A 302 -23.45 18.82 3.11
N ASN A 303 -24.51 19.45 2.60
CA ASN A 303 -25.17 19.02 1.37
C ASN A 303 -24.45 19.58 0.12
N ILE A 304 -24.87 19.12 -1.06
CA ILE A 304 -24.28 19.56 -2.34
C ILE A 304 -24.40 21.08 -2.57
N SER A 305 -25.46 21.74 -2.09
CA SER A 305 -25.66 23.18 -2.28
C SER A 305 -24.65 23.99 -1.47
N HIS A 306 -24.38 23.58 -0.22
CA HIS A 306 -23.30 24.16 0.59
C HIS A 306 -21.95 24.06 -0.14
N LEU A 307 -21.59 22.85 -0.59
CA LEU A 307 -20.31 22.62 -1.28
C LEU A 307 -20.19 23.37 -2.62
N LYS A 308 -21.30 23.61 -3.32
CA LYS A 308 -21.32 24.44 -4.53
C LYS A 308 -21.04 25.90 -4.21
N ALA A 309 -21.71 26.47 -3.21
CA ALA A 309 -21.48 27.85 -2.78
C ALA A 309 -20.02 28.02 -2.30
N MET A 310 -19.54 27.11 -1.46
CA MET A 310 -18.16 27.12 -0.95
C MET A 310 -17.10 26.99 -2.04
N SER A 311 -17.39 26.33 -3.18
CA SER A 311 -16.39 26.15 -4.25
C SER A 311 -15.93 27.45 -4.93
N LYS A 312 -16.58 28.59 -4.62
CA LYS A 312 -16.19 29.93 -5.08
C LYS A 312 -15.16 30.60 -4.15
N ILE A 313 -14.97 30.07 -2.94
CA ILE A 313 -14.05 30.60 -1.93
C ILE A 313 -12.60 30.31 -2.35
N LYS A 314 -11.73 31.32 -2.27
CA LYS A 314 -10.31 31.18 -2.56
C LYS A 314 -9.66 30.18 -1.59
N ASN A 315 -8.79 29.29 -2.09
CA ASN A 315 -8.06 28.27 -1.31
C ASN A 315 -8.92 27.21 -0.60
N ILE A 316 -10.25 27.19 -0.82
CA ILE A 316 -11.16 26.24 -0.17
C ILE A 316 -10.76 24.78 -0.38
N GLY A 317 -10.20 24.48 -1.55
CA GLY A 317 -9.75 23.12 -1.88
C GLY A 317 -8.64 22.61 -0.97
N THR A 318 -7.75 23.49 -0.51
CA THR A 318 -6.67 23.12 0.42
C THR A 318 -7.25 22.78 1.80
N ILE A 319 -8.18 23.60 2.29
CA ILE A 319 -8.83 23.40 3.60
C ILE A 319 -9.64 22.10 3.59
N ILE A 320 -10.48 21.91 2.57
CA ILE A 320 -11.27 20.68 2.42
C ILE A 320 -10.36 19.45 2.31
N ARG A 321 -9.27 19.54 1.56
CA ARG A 321 -8.30 18.44 1.44
C ARG A 321 -7.66 18.09 2.78
N VAL A 322 -7.26 19.08 3.58
CA VAL A 322 -6.73 18.85 4.92
C VAL A 322 -7.75 18.12 5.79
N ILE A 323 -9.00 18.57 5.82
CA ILE A 323 -10.07 17.91 6.59
C ILE A 323 -10.27 16.46 6.12
N LEU A 324 -10.33 16.22 4.81
CA LEU A 324 -10.46 14.87 4.25
C LEU A 324 -9.30 13.97 4.63
N PHE A 325 -8.06 14.46 4.54
CA PHE A 325 -6.87 13.68 4.91
C PHE A 325 -6.79 13.44 6.41
N THR A 326 -7.10 14.44 7.24
CA THR A 326 -7.19 14.26 8.70
C THR A 326 -8.20 13.18 9.04
N HIS A 327 -9.40 13.22 8.43
CA HIS A 327 -10.42 12.20 8.67
C HIS A 327 -10.00 10.81 8.18
N ALA A 328 -9.35 10.73 7.02
CA ALA A 328 -8.84 9.46 6.48
C ALA A 328 -7.79 8.82 7.39
N LEU A 329 -6.91 9.64 7.97
CA LEU A 329 -5.78 9.19 8.75
C LEU A 329 -6.10 8.94 10.23
N GLN A 330 -7.10 9.62 10.80
CA GLN A 330 -7.36 9.65 12.25
C GLN A 330 -7.38 8.26 12.90
N ASN A 331 -7.93 7.27 12.19
CA ASN A 331 -8.07 5.89 12.68
C ASN A 331 -7.32 4.88 11.81
N ASN A 332 -6.44 5.33 10.90
CA ASN A 332 -5.63 4.44 10.07
C ASN A 332 -4.14 4.69 10.31
N LEU A 333 -3.60 3.99 11.30
CA LEU A 333 -2.19 4.10 11.70
C LEU A 333 -1.22 3.68 10.61
N ASN A 334 -1.63 2.80 9.70
CA ASN A 334 -0.78 2.31 8.61
C ASN A 334 -0.61 3.37 7.53
N TRP A 335 -1.69 4.04 7.12
CA TRP A 335 -1.57 5.23 6.26
C TRP A 335 -0.80 6.36 6.95
N GLN A 336 -0.97 6.56 8.27
CA GLN A 336 -0.16 7.54 9.00
C GLN A 336 1.33 7.18 8.96
N ALA A 337 1.69 5.92 9.24
CA ALA A 337 3.06 5.45 9.22
C ALA A 337 3.69 5.60 7.83
N TYR A 338 2.99 5.12 6.78
CA TYR A 338 3.41 5.27 5.39
C TYR A 338 3.72 6.73 5.06
N PHE A 339 2.75 7.62 5.25
CA PHE A 339 2.96 9.02 4.89
C PHE A 339 4.05 9.65 5.76
N ARG A 340 4.11 9.41 7.07
CA ARG A 340 5.19 9.97 7.93
C ARG A 340 6.58 9.57 7.46
N GLU A 341 6.76 8.34 6.99
CA GLU A 341 8.03 7.83 6.50
C GLU A 341 8.41 8.47 5.15
N HIS A 342 7.44 8.68 4.25
CA HIS A 342 7.70 9.08 2.86
C HIS A 342 7.38 10.56 2.54
N ILE A 343 6.91 11.37 3.50
CA ILE A 343 6.37 12.73 3.22
C ILE A 343 7.43 13.75 2.78
N GLU A 344 8.69 13.48 3.08
CA GLU A 344 9.83 14.33 2.69
C GLU A 344 10.50 13.86 1.40
N GLU A 345 10.07 12.72 0.85
CA GLU A 345 10.64 12.20 -0.37
C GLU A 345 10.29 13.07 -1.59
N PRO A 346 11.18 13.11 -2.60
CA PRO A 346 10.85 13.73 -3.86
C PRO A 346 9.70 12.98 -4.53
N VAL A 347 8.97 13.72 -5.38
CA VAL A 347 7.93 13.15 -6.22
C VAL A 347 8.48 11.99 -7.07
N SER A 348 7.85 10.83 -6.94
CA SER A 348 8.25 9.58 -7.59
C SER A 348 7.01 8.86 -8.12
N LEU A 349 7.23 7.89 -9.03
CA LEU A 349 6.14 7.04 -9.54
C LEU A 349 5.43 6.27 -8.43
N VAL A 350 6.21 5.78 -7.46
CA VAL A 350 5.70 5.06 -6.28
C VAL A 350 4.79 5.99 -5.47
N ASN A 351 5.28 7.20 -5.12
CA ASN A 351 4.52 8.14 -4.30
C ASN A 351 3.25 8.65 -5.00
N ILE A 352 3.30 8.85 -6.32
CA ILE A 352 2.11 9.18 -7.13
C ILE A 352 1.11 8.02 -7.13
N ALA A 353 1.56 6.78 -7.34
CA ALA A 353 0.70 5.60 -7.32
C ALA A 353 0.05 5.40 -5.94
N LYS A 354 0.81 5.62 -4.86
CA LYS A 354 0.30 5.54 -3.49
C LYS A 354 -0.72 6.62 -3.17
N PHE A 355 -0.59 7.84 -3.71
CA PHE A 355 -1.67 8.82 -3.63
C PHE A 355 -2.94 8.40 -4.38
N ILE A 356 -2.79 7.72 -5.52
CA ILE A 356 -3.94 7.18 -6.25
C ILE A 356 -4.62 6.10 -5.41
N GLU A 357 -3.88 5.17 -4.84
CA GLU A 357 -4.39 4.12 -3.94
C GLU A 357 -5.10 4.73 -2.73
N PHE A 358 -4.45 5.66 -2.03
CA PHE A 358 -5.03 6.35 -0.86
C PHE A 358 -6.33 7.07 -1.18
N VAL A 359 -6.40 7.80 -2.29
CA VAL A 359 -7.62 8.55 -2.62
C VAL A 359 -8.68 7.65 -3.23
N ASP A 360 -8.34 6.90 -4.27
CA ASP A 360 -9.32 6.16 -5.05
C ASP A 360 -9.75 4.89 -4.33
N SER A 361 -8.82 4.11 -3.78
CA SER A 361 -9.08 2.83 -3.09
C SER A 361 -9.48 3.01 -1.64
N PHE A 362 -8.92 3.98 -0.90
CA PHE A 362 -9.29 4.18 0.50
C PHE A 362 -10.34 5.27 0.71
N ILE A 363 -10.07 6.55 0.40
CA ILE A 363 -11.00 7.66 0.68
C ILE A 363 -12.33 7.48 -0.05
N LYS A 364 -12.29 7.28 -1.37
CA LYS A 364 -13.50 7.23 -2.20
C LYS A 364 -14.39 6.04 -1.91
N LEU A 365 -13.82 4.87 -1.62
CA LEU A 365 -14.58 3.63 -1.44
C LEU A 365 -14.98 3.37 0.00
N HIS A 366 -14.13 3.69 0.97
CA HIS A 366 -14.34 3.27 2.36
C HIS A 366 -14.65 4.44 3.29
N LEU A 367 -13.98 5.59 3.12
CA LEU A 367 -14.18 6.72 4.03
C LEU A 367 -15.51 7.44 3.79
N LEU A 368 -15.89 7.63 2.53
CA LEU A 368 -17.04 8.44 2.13
C LEU A 368 -18.27 7.61 1.73
N GLU A 369 -18.32 6.32 2.09
CA GLU A 369 -19.37 5.39 1.68
C GLU A 369 -20.77 5.81 2.17
N ASN A 370 -20.83 6.41 3.37
CA ASN A 370 -22.08 6.83 4.01
C ASN A 370 -22.64 8.16 3.49
N LEU A 371 -21.92 8.84 2.58
CA LEU A 371 -22.37 10.12 2.01
C LEU A 371 -23.19 9.91 0.73
N GLY A 372 -24.17 10.79 0.52
CA GLY A 372 -24.90 10.82 -0.75
C GLY A 372 -23.95 11.02 -1.95
N GLN A 373 -24.18 10.26 -3.03
CA GLN A 373 -23.30 10.20 -4.21
C GLN A 373 -22.86 11.58 -4.72
N LYS A 374 -23.81 12.52 -4.83
CA LYS A 374 -23.56 13.90 -5.31
C LYS A 374 -22.64 14.71 -4.39
N THR A 375 -22.78 14.55 -3.08
CA THR A 375 -21.89 15.19 -2.09
C THR A 375 -20.49 14.59 -2.17
N ARG A 376 -20.39 13.26 -2.20
CA ARG A 376 -19.13 12.53 -2.35
C ARG A 376 -18.37 12.97 -3.61
N GLU A 377 -19.03 12.99 -4.77
CA GLU A 377 -18.43 13.43 -6.04
C GLU A 377 -17.89 14.87 -5.95
N LYS A 378 -18.62 15.77 -5.28
CA LYS A 378 -18.20 17.16 -5.13
C LYS A 378 -16.99 17.32 -4.20
N LEU A 379 -16.89 16.50 -3.14
CA LEU A 379 -15.73 16.48 -2.25
C LEU A 379 -14.48 15.91 -2.93
N LEU A 380 -14.63 14.84 -3.71
CA LEU A 380 -13.51 14.17 -4.40
C LEU A 380 -12.83 15.04 -5.47
N VAL A 381 -13.46 16.13 -5.92
CA VAL A 381 -12.81 17.11 -6.81
C VAL A 381 -11.54 17.68 -6.16
N TYR A 382 -11.51 17.83 -4.84
CA TYR A 382 -10.38 18.45 -4.14
C TYR A 382 -9.18 17.51 -3.92
N THR A 383 -9.40 16.20 -4.08
CA THR A 383 -8.37 15.14 -4.00
C THR A 383 -8.17 14.41 -5.33
N ASN A 384 -8.65 14.98 -6.46
CA ASN A 384 -8.70 14.30 -7.74
C ASN A 384 -7.35 13.73 -8.22
N THR A 385 -7.32 12.44 -8.50
CA THR A 385 -6.14 11.66 -8.93
C THR A 385 -5.91 11.65 -10.44
N LYS A 386 -6.74 12.35 -11.23
CA LYS A 386 -6.71 12.27 -12.70
C LYS A 386 -5.31 12.55 -13.29
N ILE A 387 -4.65 13.61 -12.85
CA ILE A 387 -3.32 13.99 -13.34
C ILE A 387 -2.27 12.90 -13.05
N PHE A 388 -2.37 12.26 -11.88
CA PHE A 388 -1.50 11.15 -11.48
C PHE A 388 -1.74 9.91 -12.34
N ARG A 389 -3.01 9.60 -12.66
CA ARG A 389 -3.34 8.48 -13.56
C ARG A 389 -2.85 8.74 -14.99
N GLU A 390 -2.94 9.96 -15.47
CA GLU A 390 -2.39 10.35 -16.78
C GLU A 390 -0.87 10.18 -16.81
N GLU A 391 -0.16 10.56 -15.74
CA GLU A 391 1.29 10.34 -15.63
C GLU A 391 1.67 8.86 -15.55
N LEU A 392 0.97 8.05 -14.75
CA LEU A 392 1.17 6.59 -14.71
C LEU A 392 0.99 5.99 -16.11
N GLY A 393 -0.08 6.38 -16.80
CA GLY A 393 -0.39 5.90 -18.14
C GLY A 393 0.72 6.28 -19.14
N ARG A 394 1.19 7.52 -19.10
CA ARG A 394 2.28 8.03 -19.94
C ARG A 394 3.58 7.24 -19.73
N LEU A 395 3.95 6.99 -18.47
CA LEU A 395 5.20 6.32 -18.10
C LEU A 395 5.12 4.79 -18.23
N SER A 396 3.93 4.20 -18.23
CA SER A 396 3.72 2.75 -18.40
C SER A 396 4.26 2.20 -19.74
N GLN A 397 4.41 3.07 -20.76
CA GLN A 397 4.85 2.69 -22.10
C GLN A 397 6.39 2.62 -22.24
N GLU A 398 7.14 3.16 -21.27
CA GLU A 398 8.60 3.19 -21.33
C GLU A 398 9.22 1.90 -20.78
N ARG A 399 9.80 1.07 -21.65
CA ARG A 399 10.50 -0.16 -21.24
C ARG A 399 11.97 0.11 -20.93
N THR A 400 12.50 -0.57 -19.90
CA THR A 400 13.95 -0.70 -19.71
C THR A 400 14.46 -2.04 -20.23
N GLN A 401 15.78 -2.23 -20.21
CA GLN A 401 16.42 -3.52 -20.48
C GLN A 401 16.46 -4.44 -19.25
N PHE A 402 16.08 -3.95 -18.07
CA PHE A 402 16.12 -4.72 -16.83
C PHE A 402 14.84 -5.53 -16.63
N THR A 403 14.98 -6.70 -16.01
CA THR A 403 13.87 -7.55 -15.60
C THR A 403 13.91 -7.77 -14.08
N ARG A 404 12.73 -7.96 -13.49
CA ARG A 404 12.57 -8.44 -12.11
C ARG A 404 12.10 -9.89 -12.15
N ARG A 405 12.71 -10.74 -11.33
CA ARG A 405 12.33 -12.16 -11.22
C ARG A 405 11.23 -12.31 -10.19
N ILE A 406 10.07 -12.79 -10.64
CA ILE A 406 8.88 -12.96 -9.81
C ILE A 406 8.50 -14.43 -9.81
N ARG A 407 8.34 -15.02 -8.64
CA ARG A 407 7.88 -16.38 -8.45
C ARG A 407 6.39 -16.41 -8.15
N LEU A 408 5.65 -17.16 -8.94
CA LEU A 408 4.21 -17.40 -8.80
C LEU A 408 3.98 -18.73 -8.09
N VAL A 409 3.24 -18.71 -6.98
CA VAL A 409 3.04 -19.87 -6.08
C VAL A 409 1.55 -20.11 -5.86
N PRO A 410 0.94 -21.13 -6.48
CA PRO A 410 -0.45 -21.50 -6.21
C PRO A 410 -0.54 -22.32 -4.91
N LEU A 411 -1.46 -21.97 -4.02
CA LEU A 411 -1.64 -22.67 -2.74
C LEU A 411 -3.07 -22.57 -2.19
N ARG A 412 -3.34 -23.40 -1.18
CA ARG A 412 -4.53 -23.36 -0.30
C ARG A 412 -4.15 -23.44 1.20
N GLY A 413 -2.87 -23.16 1.49
CA GLY A 413 -2.28 -23.21 2.83
C GLY A 413 -2.71 -22.03 3.72
N TRP A 414 -2.23 -21.99 4.96
CA TRP A 414 -2.58 -20.94 5.93
C TRP A 414 -2.30 -19.51 5.42
N VAL A 415 -1.24 -19.31 4.62
CA VAL A 415 -0.92 -18.01 4.00
C VAL A 415 -2.08 -17.50 3.14
N ALA A 416 -2.89 -18.37 2.56
CA ALA A 416 -4.05 -17.97 1.75
C ALA A 416 -5.12 -17.21 2.55
N GLU A 417 -5.20 -17.42 3.87
CA GLU A 417 -6.13 -16.69 4.75
C GLU A 417 -5.65 -15.27 5.03
N PHE A 418 -4.36 -15.01 4.84
CA PHE A 418 -3.74 -13.69 5.04
C PHE A 418 -3.59 -12.91 3.73
N ILE A 419 -4.20 -13.39 2.65
CA ILE A 419 -4.06 -12.85 1.30
C ILE A 419 -4.42 -11.36 1.20
N GLY A 420 -5.34 -10.87 2.03
CA GLY A 420 -5.64 -9.45 2.17
C GLY A 420 -4.54 -8.57 2.71
N TYR A 421 -3.76 -9.10 3.64
CA TYR A 421 -2.77 -8.31 4.34
C TYR A 421 -1.56 -8.03 3.44
N PHE A 422 -0.95 -9.06 2.85
CA PHE A 422 0.24 -8.87 2.01
C PHE A 422 -0.06 -8.38 0.58
N SER A 423 -1.34 -8.20 0.22
CA SER A 423 -1.76 -7.65 -1.07
C SER A 423 -2.41 -6.26 -0.95
N ASP A 424 -2.52 -5.71 0.26
CA ASP A 424 -3.22 -4.45 0.56
C ASP A 424 -4.63 -4.39 -0.08
N GLU A 425 -5.36 -5.47 0.13
CA GLU A 425 -6.68 -5.66 -0.44
C GLU A 425 -7.75 -5.58 0.63
N CYS A 426 -8.92 -5.02 0.30
CA CYS A 426 -9.97 -4.73 1.27
C CYS A 426 -10.66 -5.98 1.87
N TRP A 427 -10.27 -7.18 1.45
CA TRP A 427 -10.70 -8.47 1.99
C TRP A 427 -9.96 -8.92 3.27
N THR A 428 -9.14 -8.07 3.91
CA THR A 428 -8.52 -8.33 5.25
C THR A 428 -9.53 -8.73 6.34
N LYS A 429 -10.80 -8.29 6.21
CA LYS A 429 -11.91 -8.65 7.10
C LYS A 429 -12.55 -10.02 6.81
N THR A 430 -12.24 -10.63 5.66
CA THR A 430 -12.85 -11.91 5.27
C THR A 430 -12.13 -13.05 5.97
N LEU A 431 -12.87 -13.84 6.75
CA LEU A 431 -12.34 -14.96 7.51
C LEU A 431 -12.71 -16.29 6.88
N ASN A 432 -11.84 -17.29 7.03
CA ASN A 432 -12.05 -18.66 6.56
C ASN A 432 -12.22 -18.74 5.03
N ILE A 433 -11.44 -17.96 4.30
CA ILE A 433 -11.47 -17.84 2.84
C ILE A 433 -11.40 -19.24 2.20
N MET A 434 -10.46 -20.10 2.62
CA MET A 434 -10.26 -21.42 2.02
C MET A 434 -11.32 -22.45 2.44
N ARG A 435 -11.90 -22.29 3.64
CA ARG A 435 -12.99 -23.14 4.15
C ARG A 435 -14.29 -22.85 3.40
N ASP A 436 -14.64 -21.56 3.30
CA ASP A 436 -15.91 -21.12 2.75
C ASP A 436 -15.88 -21.11 1.21
N ASN A 437 -14.68 -21.17 0.61
CA ASN A 437 -14.47 -21.29 -0.83
C ASN A 437 -13.57 -22.52 -1.15
N PRO A 438 -14.15 -23.74 -1.14
CA PRO A 438 -13.38 -24.99 -1.14
C PRO A 438 -12.60 -25.29 -2.42
N ASP A 439 -12.89 -24.61 -3.52
CA ASP A 439 -12.21 -24.82 -4.81
C ASP A 439 -11.34 -23.61 -5.24
N THR A 440 -11.30 -22.55 -4.42
CA THR A 440 -10.49 -21.35 -4.68
C THR A 440 -9.00 -21.60 -4.52
N ILE A 441 -8.16 -20.96 -5.31
CA ILE A 441 -6.69 -21.07 -5.18
C ILE A 441 -6.14 -19.67 -4.94
N ALA A 442 -5.28 -19.52 -3.93
CA ALA A 442 -4.47 -18.32 -3.78
C ALA A 442 -3.27 -18.43 -4.71
N LEU A 443 -3.08 -17.44 -5.59
CA LEU A 443 -1.87 -17.27 -6.38
C LEU A 443 -1.00 -16.23 -5.69
N VAL A 444 0.01 -16.67 -4.94
CA VAL A 444 0.93 -15.77 -4.24
C VAL A 444 2.05 -15.34 -5.17
N ILE A 445 2.34 -14.03 -5.17
CA ILE A 445 3.36 -13.38 -5.98
C ILE A 445 4.53 -13.07 -5.05
N VAL A 446 5.71 -13.55 -5.40
CA VAL A 446 6.89 -13.49 -4.56
C VAL A 446 8.05 -12.91 -5.34
N ASP A 447 8.87 -12.08 -4.72
CA ASP A 447 10.17 -11.70 -5.27
C ASP A 447 11.13 -12.88 -5.18
N ASP A 448 11.65 -13.33 -6.31
CA ASP A 448 12.47 -14.54 -6.34
C ASP A 448 13.87 -14.34 -5.71
N ASP A 449 14.35 -13.10 -5.65
CA ASP A 449 15.69 -12.79 -5.14
C ASP A 449 15.68 -12.49 -3.63
N THR A 450 14.60 -11.90 -3.12
CA THR A 450 14.46 -11.48 -1.71
C THR A 450 13.48 -12.32 -0.90
N ASN A 451 12.70 -13.19 -1.56
CA ASN A 451 11.65 -14.00 -0.95
C ASN A 451 10.49 -13.18 -0.35
N GLU A 452 10.43 -11.87 -0.62
CA GLU A 452 9.36 -11.00 -0.15
C GLU A 452 8.01 -11.37 -0.79
N LEU A 453 6.93 -11.35 0.01
CA LEU A 453 5.56 -11.46 -0.53
C LEU A 453 5.20 -10.12 -1.19
N LEU A 454 4.99 -10.16 -2.50
CA LEU A 454 4.73 -8.97 -3.31
C LEU A 454 3.23 -8.71 -3.50
N GLY A 455 2.38 -9.68 -3.22
CA GLY A 455 0.92 -9.61 -3.33
C GLY A 455 0.34 -10.91 -3.90
N SER A 456 -0.86 -10.85 -4.48
CA SER A 456 -1.56 -12.09 -4.86
C SER A 456 -2.71 -11.92 -5.85
N ALA A 457 -3.40 -13.03 -6.14
CA ALA A 457 -4.76 -13.09 -6.68
C ALA A 457 -5.53 -14.27 -6.04
N LEU A 458 -6.87 -14.17 -5.93
CA LEU A 458 -7.72 -15.36 -5.67
C LEU A 458 -8.32 -15.87 -6.97
N LEU A 459 -8.02 -17.11 -7.29
CA LEU A 459 -8.52 -17.79 -8.48
C LEU A 459 -9.74 -18.63 -8.10
N MET A 460 -10.93 -18.19 -8.50
CA MET A 460 -12.21 -18.79 -8.12
C MET A 460 -12.87 -19.49 -9.32
N PRO A 461 -13.04 -20.83 -9.29
CA PRO A 461 -13.78 -21.54 -10.35
C PRO A 461 -15.26 -21.16 -10.38
N ASN A 462 -15.84 -21.07 -11.58
CA ASN A 462 -17.29 -20.93 -11.78
C ASN A 462 -17.69 -21.49 -13.17
N SER A 463 -18.90 -21.19 -13.65
CA SER A 463 -19.32 -21.44 -15.03
C SER A 463 -20.11 -20.28 -15.62
N VAL A 464 -20.12 -20.19 -16.95
CA VAL A 464 -20.93 -19.26 -17.74
C VAL A 464 -21.58 -20.05 -18.87
N LYS A 465 -22.91 -20.13 -18.87
CA LYS A 465 -23.71 -20.90 -19.84
C LYS A 465 -23.25 -22.36 -19.93
N GLY A 466 -22.90 -22.96 -18.80
CA GLY A 466 -22.42 -24.34 -18.69
C GLY A 466 -20.95 -24.55 -19.03
N GLU A 467 -20.24 -23.53 -19.54
CA GLU A 467 -18.79 -23.59 -19.74
C GLU A 467 -18.06 -23.23 -18.45
N LYS A 468 -17.10 -24.05 -18.01
CA LYS A 468 -16.26 -23.74 -16.85
C LYS A 468 -15.38 -22.53 -17.13
N VAL A 469 -15.27 -21.65 -16.14
CA VAL A 469 -14.43 -20.45 -16.18
C VAL A 469 -13.60 -20.36 -14.90
N LEU A 470 -12.48 -19.65 -14.97
CA LEU A 470 -11.70 -19.25 -13.80
C LEU A 470 -11.84 -17.74 -13.63
N ILE A 471 -12.21 -17.29 -12.45
CA ILE A 471 -12.26 -15.86 -12.11
C ILE A 471 -10.95 -15.51 -11.41
N ASP A 472 -10.15 -14.63 -11.99
CA ASP A 472 -9.09 -13.93 -11.28
C ASP A 472 -9.74 -12.78 -10.51
N ARG A 473 -9.86 -13.00 -9.20
CA ARG A 473 -10.39 -12.04 -8.25
C ARG A 473 -9.23 -11.36 -7.52
N GLY A 474 -9.00 -10.11 -7.91
CA GLY A 474 -8.15 -9.19 -7.18
C GLY A 474 -6.65 -9.44 -7.38
N LEU A 475 -6.19 -9.66 -8.62
CA LEU A 475 -4.75 -9.55 -8.93
C LEU A 475 -4.20 -8.21 -8.44
N SER A 476 -3.43 -8.27 -7.36
CA SER A 476 -2.99 -7.08 -6.63
C SER A 476 -1.62 -7.32 -5.99
N PRO A 477 -0.55 -7.16 -6.78
CA PRO A 477 0.75 -6.87 -6.20
C PRO A 477 0.68 -5.52 -5.49
N ARG A 478 1.49 -5.30 -4.45
CA ARG A 478 1.60 -4.02 -3.75
C ARG A 478 2.01 -2.91 -4.72
N THR A 479 1.53 -1.70 -4.46
CA THR A 479 1.70 -0.55 -5.35
C THR A 479 3.17 -0.21 -5.63
N GLU A 480 4.05 -0.36 -4.64
CA GLU A 480 5.50 -0.15 -4.77
C GLU A 480 6.13 -1.14 -5.77
N VAL A 481 5.56 -2.34 -5.87
CA VAL A 481 6.00 -3.39 -6.79
C VAL A 481 5.60 -3.05 -8.20
N THR A 482 4.31 -2.80 -8.45
CA THR A 482 3.81 -2.49 -9.80
C THR A 482 4.37 -1.17 -10.32
N ALA A 483 4.68 -0.24 -9.42
CA ALA A 483 5.22 1.05 -9.79
C ALA A 483 6.58 0.97 -10.52
N GLY A 484 7.31 -0.15 -10.38
CA GLY A 484 8.56 -0.42 -11.09
C GLY A 484 8.43 -1.36 -12.30
N LEU A 485 7.28 -1.99 -12.51
CA LEU A 485 7.10 -3.05 -13.50
C LEU A 485 6.42 -2.55 -14.78
N ASN A 486 6.69 -3.21 -15.91
CA ASN A 486 5.89 -3.07 -17.12
C ASN A 486 4.60 -3.90 -16.97
N MET A 487 3.46 -3.21 -16.84
CA MET A 487 2.19 -3.88 -16.56
C MET A 487 1.70 -4.79 -17.69
N ASP A 488 1.95 -4.43 -18.96
CA ASP A 488 1.53 -5.28 -20.07
C ASP A 488 2.27 -6.63 -20.04
N ASP A 489 3.57 -6.61 -19.77
CA ASP A 489 4.40 -7.82 -19.64
C ASP A 489 4.06 -8.61 -18.37
N PHE A 490 3.84 -7.90 -17.26
CA PHE A 490 3.47 -8.50 -15.97
C PHE A 490 2.14 -9.27 -16.09
N VAL A 491 1.05 -8.60 -16.47
CA VAL A 491 -0.28 -9.21 -16.54
C VAL A 491 -0.28 -10.34 -17.57
N LEU A 492 0.35 -10.17 -18.73
CA LEU A 492 0.46 -11.24 -19.73
C LEU A 492 1.09 -12.51 -19.16
N LYS A 493 2.21 -12.38 -18.44
CA LYS A 493 2.96 -13.52 -17.88
C LYS A 493 2.25 -14.17 -16.69
N VAL A 494 1.53 -13.38 -15.89
CA VAL A 494 0.67 -13.91 -14.81
C VAL A 494 -0.50 -14.69 -15.43
N THR A 495 -1.22 -14.10 -16.39
CA THR A 495 -2.34 -14.77 -17.07
C THR A 495 -1.90 -16.02 -17.84
N ASP A 496 -0.68 -16.06 -18.38
CA ASP A 496 -0.10 -17.29 -18.97
C ASP A 496 0.05 -18.43 -17.96
N TYR A 497 0.31 -18.10 -16.69
CA TYR A 497 0.39 -19.08 -15.62
C TYR A 497 -1.01 -19.47 -15.12
N GLU A 498 -1.91 -18.50 -14.95
CA GLU A 498 -3.31 -18.74 -14.60
C GLU A 498 -4.02 -19.60 -15.65
N GLU A 499 -3.70 -19.46 -16.94
CA GLU A 499 -4.29 -20.31 -17.98
C GLU A 499 -3.93 -21.78 -17.76
N LYS A 500 -2.72 -22.08 -17.28
CA LYS A 500 -2.33 -23.45 -16.95
C LYS A 500 -3.14 -23.99 -15.77
N ILE A 501 -3.37 -23.16 -14.75
CA ILE A 501 -4.25 -23.48 -13.62
C ILE A 501 -5.69 -23.71 -14.11
N ALA A 502 -6.22 -22.78 -14.90
CA ALA A 502 -7.58 -22.83 -15.45
C ALA A 502 -7.82 -24.11 -16.26
N ARG A 503 -6.86 -24.51 -17.11
CA ARG A 503 -6.94 -25.73 -17.90
C ARG A 503 -6.99 -26.99 -17.04
N VAL A 504 -6.23 -27.06 -15.95
CA VAL A 504 -6.29 -28.18 -14.99
C VAL A 504 -7.67 -28.26 -14.34
N LEU A 505 -8.29 -27.12 -14.06
CA LEU A 505 -9.65 -27.03 -13.50
C LEU A 505 -10.75 -27.25 -14.56
N GLY A 506 -10.36 -27.46 -15.82
CA GLY A 506 -11.27 -27.66 -16.96
C GLY A 506 -11.95 -26.38 -17.46
N ALA A 507 -11.49 -25.20 -17.02
CA ALA A 507 -11.98 -23.92 -17.50
C ALA A 507 -11.46 -23.61 -18.91
N THR A 508 -12.23 -22.83 -19.68
CA THR A 508 -11.91 -22.43 -21.06
C THR A 508 -11.61 -20.94 -21.20
N LYS A 509 -11.89 -20.17 -20.13
CA LYS A 509 -11.74 -18.71 -20.07
C LYS A 509 -11.26 -18.28 -18.69
N ILE A 510 -10.51 -17.18 -18.67
CA ILE A 510 -10.23 -16.41 -17.46
C ILE A 510 -11.08 -15.13 -17.50
N LEU A 511 -11.77 -14.88 -16.40
CA LEU A 511 -12.58 -13.69 -16.17
C LEU A 511 -11.91 -12.81 -15.13
N VAL A 512 -12.09 -11.50 -15.23
CA VAL A 512 -11.68 -10.52 -14.21
C VAL A 512 -12.84 -9.60 -13.88
N LEU A 513 -12.73 -8.90 -12.76
CA LEU A 513 -13.71 -7.91 -12.32
C LEU A 513 -13.22 -6.51 -12.66
N LEU A 514 -14.07 -5.71 -13.29
CA LEU A 514 -13.76 -4.30 -13.56
C LEU A 514 -14.38 -3.41 -12.49
N ARG A 515 -13.55 -2.53 -11.94
CA ARG A 515 -13.95 -1.60 -10.88
C ARG A 515 -14.99 -0.56 -11.31
N ASN A 516 -15.05 -0.25 -12.61
CA ASN A 516 -16.07 0.63 -13.17
C ASN A 516 -17.46 -0.03 -13.22
N LEU A 517 -17.54 -1.37 -13.19
CA LEU A 517 -18.80 -2.09 -13.11
C LEU A 517 -19.32 -2.09 -11.68
N GLU A 518 -18.49 -2.40 -10.69
CA GLU A 518 -18.81 -2.23 -9.28
C GLU A 518 -17.56 -1.82 -8.49
N PRO A 519 -17.61 -0.69 -7.76
CA PRO A 519 -16.51 -0.28 -6.89
C PRO A 519 -16.27 -1.32 -5.78
N GLY A 520 -15.01 -1.65 -5.50
CA GLY A 520 -14.62 -2.62 -4.45
C GLY A 520 -14.53 -4.09 -4.90
N LEU A 521 -14.85 -4.39 -6.17
CA LEU A 521 -14.81 -5.77 -6.70
C LEU A 521 -13.48 -6.22 -7.32
N GLY A 522 -12.74 -5.28 -7.90
CA GLY A 522 -11.49 -5.54 -8.60
C GLY A 522 -10.27 -5.34 -7.68
N SER A 523 -9.11 -5.16 -8.30
CA SER A 523 -7.88 -4.80 -7.58
C SER A 523 -7.96 -3.41 -6.94
N ASN A 524 -7.28 -3.23 -5.81
CA ASN A 524 -6.94 -1.94 -5.20
C ASN A 524 -5.72 -1.28 -5.83
N ASN A 525 -4.89 -2.03 -6.57
CA ASN A 525 -3.68 -1.55 -7.21
C ASN A 525 -3.97 -0.63 -8.42
N PRO A 526 -3.52 0.63 -8.41
CA PRO A 526 -3.78 1.59 -9.48
C PRO A 526 -3.29 1.18 -10.88
N ASP A 527 -2.12 0.55 -10.98
CA ASP A 527 -1.51 0.15 -12.25
C ASP A 527 -2.31 -1.02 -12.89
N ILE A 528 -2.79 -1.97 -12.09
CA ILE A 528 -3.63 -3.09 -12.56
C ILE A 528 -5.01 -2.58 -13.01
N ILE A 529 -5.64 -1.71 -12.21
CA ILE A 529 -6.93 -1.10 -12.58
C ILE A 529 -6.80 -0.37 -13.91
N GLN A 530 -5.77 0.46 -14.06
CA GLN A 530 -5.53 1.20 -15.29
C GLN A 530 -5.30 0.27 -16.48
N TYR A 531 -4.55 -0.83 -16.30
CA TYR A 531 -4.37 -1.84 -17.34
C TYR A 531 -5.72 -2.44 -17.76
N TYR A 532 -6.56 -2.89 -16.82
CA TYR A 532 -7.87 -3.46 -17.13
C TYR A 532 -8.83 -2.46 -17.77
N GLU A 533 -8.91 -1.23 -17.26
CA GLU A 533 -9.75 -0.18 -17.86
C GLU A 533 -9.26 0.19 -19.27
N ARG A 534 -7.95 0.16 -19.54
CA ARG A 534 -7.41 0.42 -20.88
C ARG A 534 -7.74 -0.71 -21.86
N THR A 535 -7.63 -1.96 -21.41
CA THR A 535 -7.63 -3.14 -22.30
C THR A 535 -8.97 -3.85 -22.42
N LEU A 536 -9.84 -3.73 -21.40
CA LEU A 536 -11.06 -4.54 -21.26
C LEU A 536 -12.34 -3.72 -21.13
N LYS A 537 -12.28 -2.38 -21.05
CA LYS A 537 -13.48 -1.54 -20.81
C LYS A 537 -14.63 -1.76 -21.79
N ASP A 538 -14.31 -2.13 -23.02
CA ASP A 538 -15.30 -2.32 -24.10
C ASP A 538 -15.73 -3.80 -24.23
N ASN A 539 -15.15 -4.69 -23.41
CA ASN A 539 -15.55 -6.09 -23.40
C ASN A 539 -16.93 -6.25 -22.74
N PRO A 540 -17.82 -7.09 -23.31
CA PRO A 540 -19.12 -7.32 -22.71
C PRO A 540 -18.99 -8.00 -21.35
N SER A 541 -19.80 -7.56 -20.39
CA SER A 541 -19.92 -8.23 -19.10
C SER A 541 -20.58 -9.61 -19.26
N VAL A 542 -20.18 -10.56 -18.42
CA VAL A 542 -20.74 -11.91 -18.37
C VAL A 542 -21.46 -12.17 -17.05
N ASN A 543 -22.47 -13.05 -17.10
CA ASN A 543 -23.18 -13.54 -15.92
C ASN A 543 -22.66 -14.94 -15.58
N LEU A 544 -22.41 -15.17 -14.30
CA LEU A 544 -22.04 -16.47 -13.76
C LEU A 544 -23.30 -17.32 -13.58
N ASP A 545 -23.17 -18.63 -13.78
CA ASP A 545 -24.29 -19.56 -13.60
C ASP A 545 -24.58 -19.83 -12.12
N THR A 546 -23.53 -19.80 -11.28
CA THR A 546 -23.66 -20.05 -9.84
C THR A 546 -23.43 -18.77 -9.04
N PRO A 547 -24.27 -18.53 -7.99
CA PRO A 547 -24.06 -17.41 -7.09
C PRO A 547 -22.65 -17.41 -6.53
N ASN A 548 -21.99 -16.25 -6.58
CA ASN A 548 -20.66 -16.08 -6.04
C ASN A 548 -20.60 -14.76 -5.27
N THR A 549 -20.64 -14.88 -3.95
CA THR A 549 -20.53 -13.77 -3.03
C THR A 549 -19.23 -13.88 -2.27
N PHE A 550 -18.45 -12.80 -2.26
CA PHE A 550 -17.18 -12.74 -1.55
C PHE A 550 -16.94 -11.32 -1.05
N ASN A 551 -16.48 -11.17 0.19
CA ASN A 551 -16.23 -9.88 0.86
C ASN A 551 -17.46 -8.95 0.84
N ASP A 552 -18.66 -9.49 1.10
CA ASP A 552 -19.96 -8.79 1.02
C ASP A 552 -20.38 -8.33 -0.38
N HIS A 553 -19.68 -8.75 -1.44
CA HIS A 553 -20.03 -8.42 -2.80
C HIS A 553 -20.47 -9.63 -3.63
N ASP A 554 -21.60 -9.50 -4.30
CA ASP A 554 -22.15 -10.48 -5.24
C ASP A 554 -21.65 -10.18 -6.67
N ILE A 555 -20.94 -11.13 -7.27
CA ILE A 555 -20.34 -10.99 -8.60
C ILE A 555 -21.07 -11.79 -9.69
N THR A 556 -22.24 -12.32 -9.37
CA THR A 556 -22.98 -13.24 -10.23
C THR A 556 -23.49 -12.58 -11.51
N HIS A 557 -23.86 -11.30 -11.46
CA HIS A 557 -24.60 -10.64 -12.54
C HIS A 557 -23.88 -9.41 -13.08
N GLY A 558 -23.35 -9.51 -14.31
CA GLY A 558 -22.86 -8.38 -15.09
C GLY A 558 -21.60 -7.71 -14.54
N ARG A 559 -20.81 -8.40 -13.69
CA ARG A 559 -19.63 -7.84 -13.03
C ARG A 559 -18.29 -8.35 -13.56
N CYS A 560 -18.31 -9.45 -14.29
CA CYS A 560 -17.11 -10.09 -14.83
C CYS A 560 -16.94 -9.76 -16.31
N VAL A 561 -15.70 -9.65 -16.78
CA VAL A 561 -15.36 -9.53 -18.21
C VAL A 561 -14.33 -10.59 -18.58
N VAL A 562 -14.29 -10.99 -19.85
CA VAL A 562 -13.30 -11.96 -20.34
C VAL A 562 -11.93 -11.28 -20.45
N LEU A 563 -10.96 -11.74 -19.66
CA LEU A 563 -9.56 -11.39 -19.80
C LEU A 563 -8.89 -12.21 -20.90
N ARG A 564 -9.15 -13.53 -20.90
CA ARG A 564 -8.58 -14.45 -21.89
C ARG A 564 -9.56 -15.56 -22.23
N ASN A 565 -9.65 -15.86 -23.53
CA ASN A 565 -10.37 -17.02 -24.04
C ASN A 565 -9.38 -17.96 -24.73
N PHE A 566 -9.40 -19.23 -24.34
CA PHE A 566 -8.51 -20.26 -24.87
C PHE A 566 -9.26 -21.56 -25.18
N SER A 567 -10.52 -21.39 -25.59
CA SER A 567 -11.45 -22.41 -26.09
C SER A 567 -11.01 -22.97 -27.45
N SER A 568 -9.80 -23.56 -27.54
CA SER A 568 -9.34 -24.32 -28.70
C SER A 568 -7.97 -24.95 -28.43
N LEU A 569 -7.95 -26.25 -28.14
CA LEU A 569 -6.85 -27.19 -28.47
C LEU A 569 -7.34 -28.63 -28.27
N GLN A 570 -8.44 -28.98 -28.92
CA GLN A 570 -8.77 -30.35 -29.30
C GLN A 570 -9.22 -30.33 -30.76
N ASN A 571 -8.25 -30.27 -31.67
CA ASN A 571 -8.20 -30.98 -32.95
C ASN A 571 -7.07 -30.40 -33.80
N GLY A 572 -6.21 -31.27 -34.32
CA GLY A 572 -4.98 -30.92 -34.99
C GLY A 572 -5.18 -30.01 -36.21
N GLY A 573 -4.28 -29.05 -36.35
CA GLY A 573 -4.21 -28.16 -37.51
C GLY A 573 -3.40 -26.92 -37.15
N LEU A 574 -2.19 -26.82 -37.70
CA LEU A 574 -1.33 -25.63 -37.65
C LEU A 574 -2.14 -24.38 -38.04
N GLY A 575 -2.26 -23.44 -37.11
CA GLY A 575 -2.90 -22.14 -37.34
C GLY A 575 -2.65 -21.20 -36.18
N LEU A 576 -1.54 -20.46 -36.22
CA LEU A 576 -1.30 -19.31 -35.36
C LEU A 576 -2.33 -18.22 -35.70
N PRO A 577 -3.09 -17.66 -34.74
CA PRO A 577 -3.80 -16.41 -34.97
C PRO A 577 -2.81 -15.26 -34.85
N GLY A 578 -2.46 -14.69 -36.01
CA GLY A 578 -1.66 -13.48 -36.11
C GLY A 578 -2.35 -12.30 -35.44
N ARG A 579 -1.59 -11.57 -34.62
CA ARG A 579 -1.90 -10.18 -34.29
C ARG A 579 -1.67 -9.36 -35.56
N SER A 580 -2.71 -8.65 -36.00
CA SER A 580 -2.57 -7.57 -36.99
C SER A 580 -1.79 -6.43 -36.34
N HIS A 581 -0.48 -6.37 -36.61
CA HIS A 581 0.25 -5.12 -36.55
C HIS A 581 -0.16 -4.29 -37.78
N SER A 582 -0.98 -3.27 -37.58
CA SER A 582 -1.07 -2.16 -38.51
C SER A 582 0.19 -1.31 -38.31
N SER A 583 1.23 -1.64 -39.07
CA SER A 583 2.29 -0.71 -39.41
C SER A 583 1.82 0.11 -40.61
N ASP A 584 1.43 1.36 -40.37
CA ASP A 584 1.40 2.40 -41.39
C ASP A 584 2.10 3.63 -40.81
N LEU A 585 3.29 3.90 -41.36
CA LEU A 585 4.15 5.10 -41.36
C LEU A 585 4.24 5.98 -40.10
#